data_AF-A0A7G9GDI3-F1
#
_entry.id   AF-A0A7G9GDI3-F1
#
_cell.length_a   1.000
_cell.length_b   1.000
_cell.length_c   1.000
_cell.angle_alpha   90.00
_cell.angle_beta   90.00
_cell.angle_gamma   90.00
#
_symmetry.space_group_name_H-M   'P 1'
#
loop_
_entity.id
_entity.type
_entity.pdbx_description
1 polymer ?
#
loop_
_entity_poly.entity_id
_entity_poly.type
_entity_poly.pdbx_seq_one_letter_code
_entity_poly.pdbx_strand_id
1 'polypeptide(L)'
;MQAIIILAAAFVIMLAGPIAWAAVYYKRRKGTILHINQGRIRDPRYFGKSFASLVQGSLASVRGNRIRLSKEEAFLDADRDPCAEECVEELVIARQKAFCPPDSVKEFQKEIYSEENVSLIHSGLKMRAAYCVKRMVLGNGITVSRWVDAGETLAVYDGCDLGVSASAGEQMCVGADCRFQRLYAGEIRIGQRPGSTLEAEDGKDARIYRLPVQVNRENNMRYISKEMINDEGIVDFSVLSWRNVTVTEKIIVQGDIRSHRGVRLCEDSVVCGNIFAEGDVLLEKNTAVLGNIFSQGSIRLEERATVGQRGKISSMIARETITFDKDNFVFGYVRCEKGGSTAAREKAGEEAASFSFLELPRHLKHLSFRDLYEYEHVDWQGFRKEEELLDVIIPAGASCVQRSMFFDCRKLEKAVFPESLRTVESYAFADCRRLKELAGFKNTMLTSIGTSAFENCEGLQSLELPAGVCVLEGAAFGGCSHLRNFRIPEDSLLRKIGDHCFRGCASLEELRLPDTTEYIGVSAFKGCDSLARISLPGTCSGQAGILELRDTGVELVFREILEERSDEAQKMD
;
A
#
# COMPACT_ATOMS: atom_id res chain seq x y z
N MET A 1 -31.63 -20.50 46.08
CA MET A 1 -31.16 -19.13 46.42
C MET A 1 -29.71 -18.92 46.00
N GLN A 2 -28.76 -19.76 46.45
CA GLN A 2 -27.33 -19.67 46.04
C GLN A 2 -27.12 -19.75 44.51
N ALA A 3 -27.80 -20.67 43.82
CA ALA A 3 -27.68 -20.80 42.36
C ALA A 3 -28.14 -19.53 41.60
N ILE A 4 -29.18 -18.86 42.09
CA ILE A 4 -29.71 -17.62 41.48
C ILE A 4 -28.75 -16.46 41.70
N ILE A 5 -28.09 -16.40 42.87
CA ILE A 5 -27.07 -15.39 43.16
C ILE A 5 -25.83 -15.59 42.29
N ILE A 6 -25.40 -16.84 42.07
CA ILE A 6 -24.29 -17.15 41.16
C ILE A 6 -24.64 -16.81 39.71
N LEU A 7 -25.86 -17.13 39.27
CA LEU A 7 -26.31 -16.80 37.91
C LEU A 7 -26.42 -15.29 37.71
N ALA A 8 -26.96 -14.56 38.70
CA ALA A 8 -27.02 -13.11 38.66
C ALA A 8 -25.62 -12.47 38.67
N ALA A 9 -24.68 -12.99 39.47
CA ALA A 9 -23.30 -12.53 39.47
C ALA A 9 -22.60 -12.81 38.13
N ALA A 10 -22.78 -14.00 37.55
CA ALA A 10 -22.25 -14.35 36.23
C ALA A 10 -22.85 -13.46 35.13
N PHE A 11 -24.15 -13.15 35.21
CA PHE A 11 -24.83 -12.27 34.26
C PHE A 11 -24.33 -10.83 34.38
N VAL A 12 -24.13 -10.33 35.61
CA VAL A 12 -23.54 -9.01 35.85
C VAL A 12 -22.09 -8.95 35.36
N ILE A 13 -21.29 -10.01 35.54
CA ILE A 13 -19.92 -10.08 35.01
C ILE A 13 -19.92 -10.15 33.48
N MET A 14 -20.87 -10.87 32.86
CA MET A 14 -20.98 -10.93 31.40
C MET A 14 -21.50 -9.63 30.76
N LEU A 15 -22.28 -8.82 31.49
CA LEU A 15 -22.71 -7.50 31.02
C LEU A 15 -21.66 -6.42 31.30
N ALA A 16 -21.13 -6.38 32.53
CA ALA A 16 -20.21 -5.35 32.97
C ALA A 16 -18.76 -5.63 32.54
N GLY A 17 -18.39 -6.91 32.35
CA GLY A 17 -17.05 -7.33 31.92
C GLY A 17 -16.67 -6.76 30.56
N PRO A 18 -17.48 -6.94 29.49
CA PRO A 18 -17.23 -6.33 28.19
C PRO A 18 -17.28 -4.80 28.23
N ILE A 19 -18.13 -4.18 29.06
CA ILE A 19 -18.19 -2.71 29.21
C ILE A 19 -16.95 -2.19 29.94
N ALA A 20 -16.49 -2.88 30.98
CA ALA A 20 -15.25 -2.55 31.71
C ALA A 20 -14.03 -2.80 30.82
N TRP A 21 -14.02 -3.88 30.04
CA TRP A 21 -12.97 -4.19 29.09
C TRP A 21 -12.97 -3.21 27.91
N ALA A 22 -14.14 -2.81 27.42
CA ALA A 22 -14.30 -1.73 26.44
C ALA A 22 -13.91 -0.37 27.02
N ALA A 23 -14.17 -0.08 28.30
CA ALA A 23 -13.74 1.14 28.96
C ALA A 23 -12.23 1.16 29.23
N VAL A 24 -11.61 0.02 29.54
CA VAL A 24 -10.16 -0.16 29.63
C VAL A 24 -9.52 -0.08 28.24
N TYR A 25 -10.13 -0.69 27.22
CA TYR A 25 -9.72 -0.64 25.82
C TYR A 25 -9.85 0.79 25.26
N TYR A 26 -10.92 1.52 25.61
CA TYR A 26 -11.17 2.91 25.24
C TYR A 26 -10.32 3.90 26.05
N LYS A 27 -9.96 3.60 27.32
CA LYS A 27 -8.91 4.35 28.02
C LYS A 27 -7.53 4.10 27.42
N ARG A 28 -7.26 2.91 26.89
CA ARG A 28 -6.04 2.60 26.12
C ARG A 28 -6.05 3.19 24.70
N ARG A 29 -7.22 3.48 24.13
CA ARG A 29 -7.45 4.01 22.77
C ARG A 29 -8.16 5.36 22.70
N LYS A 30 -8.21 6.14 23.78
CA LYS A 30 -8.21 7.59 23.61
C LYS A 30 -6.90 7.83 22.91
N GLY A 31 -6.97 7.96 21.58
CA GLY A 31 -5.83 8.28 20.76
C GLY A 31 -5.17 9.42 21.47
N THR A 32 -4.05 9.11 22.13
CA THR A 32 -3.20 10.13 22.67
C THR A 32 -2.93 10.98 21.46
N ILE A 33 -3.32 12.25 21.52
CA ILE A 33 -2.49 13.24 20.88
C ILE A 33 -1.14 12.93 21.48
N LEU A 34 -0.30 12.25 20.70
CA LEU A 34 1.05 11.95 21.07
C LEU A 34 1.70 13.32 21.07
N HIS A 35 1.61 13.99 22.22
CA HIS A 35 2.47 15.10 22.56
C HIS A 35 3.86 14.48 22.71
N ILE A 36 4.48 14.17 21.56
CA ILE A 36 5.88 13.77 21.47
C ILE A 36 6.66 14.95 22.02
N ASN A 37 7.04 14.88 23.30
CA ASN A 37 8.01 15.75 23.94
C ASN A 37 7.89 17.26 23.62
N GLN A 38 6.69 17.86 23.74
CA GLN A 38 6.55 19.33 23.65
C GLN A 38 7.31 20.10 24.76
N GLY A 39 7.97 19.41 25.71
CA GLY A 39 8.85 20.03 26.72
C GLY A 39 10.35 19.77 26.58
N ARG A 40 10.79 18.85 25.70
CA ARG A 40 12.21 18.54 25.47
C ARG A 40 12.42 18.03 24.04
N ILE A 41 12.29 18.91 23.07
CA ILE A 41 12.94 18.69 21.77
C ILE A 41 14.44 18.77 22.07
N ARG A 42 15.08 17.64 22.37
CA ARG A 42 16.54 17.59 22.37
C ARG A 42 16.95 17.86 20.93
N ASP A 43 17.61 19.00 20.71
CA ASP A 43 18.20 19.33 19.41
C ASP A 43 18.94 18.09 18.88
N PRO A 44 18.62 17.57 17.68
CA PRO A 44 19.33 16.43 17.12
C PRO A 44 20.84 16.64 17.05
N ARG A 45 21.29 17.90 17.01
CA ARG A 45 22.70 18.34 17.06
C ARG A 45 23.28 18.43 18.47
N TYR A 46 22.58 17.91 19.48
CA TYR A 46 22.95 18.04 20.89
C TYR A 46 24.39 17.58 21.17
N PHE A 47 24.83 16.47 20.58
CA PHE A 47 26.18 15.94 20.81
C PHE A 47 27.27 16.89 20.28
N GLY A 48 27.17 17.30 19.01
CA GLY A 48 28.12 18.22 18.40
C GLY A 48 28.16 19.57 19.11
N LYS A 49 27.00 20.18 19.36
CA LYS A 49 26.92 21.48 20.06
C LYS A 49 27.43 21.42 21.51
N SER A 50 27.11 20.36 22.25
CA SER A 50 27.60 20.22 23.63
C SER A 50 29.11 20.02 23.66
N PHE A 51 29.64 19.20 22.75
CA PHE A 51 31.07 19.00 22.60
C PHE A 51 31.78 20.30 22.22
N ALA A 52 31.27 21.02 21.22
CA ALA A 52 31.81 22.31 20.80
C ALA A 52 31.83 23.33 21.94
N SER A 53 30.72 23.44 22.68
CA SER A 53 30.63 24.34 23.84
C SER A 53 31.63 23.97 24.96
N LEU A 54 31.84 22.67 25.21
CA LEU A 54 32.84 22.20 26.18
C LEU A 54 34.26 22.56 25.73
N VAL A 55 34.61 22.32 24.46
CA VAL A 55 35.93 22.67 23.93
C VAL A 55 36.14 24.19 24.04
N GLN A 56 35.20 25.00 23.54
CA GLN A 56 35.29 26.46 23.59
C GLN A 56 35.44 27.01 25.00
N GLY A 57 34.66 26.49 25.96
CA GLY A 57 34.76 26.90 27.37
C GLY A 57 36.10 26.54 28.01
N SER A 58 36.73 25.46 27.58
CA SER A 58 38.01 24.99 28.12
C SER A 58 39.23 25.59 27.44
N LEU A 59 39.12 26.10 26.20
CA LEU A 59 40.24 26.66 25.42
C LEU A 59 41.00 27.78 26.16
N ALA A 60 40.31 28.63 26.92
CA ALA A 60 40.94 29.72 27.68
C ALA A 60 41.84 29.25 28.84
N SER A 61 41.69 28.00 29.27
CA SER A 61 42.40 27.41 30.42
C SER A 61 43.54 26.47 30.04
N VAL A 62 43.80 26.30 28.74
CA VAL A 62 44.80 25.38 28.20
C VAL A 62 46.22 25.79 28.61
N ARG A 63 47.01 24.82 29.09
CA ARG A 63 48.45 24.96 29.34
C ARG A 63 49.19 23.82 28.63
N GLY A 64 50.01 24.15 27.63
CA GLY A 64 50.65 23.16 26.76
C GLY A 64 49.64 22.39 25.91
N ASN A 65 49.89 21.10 25.65
CA ASN A 65 49.05 20.22 24.80
C ASN A 65 48.02 19.41 25.59
N ARG A 66 47.52 19.96 26.72
CA ARG A 66 46.52 19.31 27.56
C ARG A 66 45.32 20.23 27.76
N ILE A 67 44.13 19.67 27.58
CA ILE A 67 42.85 20.35 27.77
C ILE A 67 42.01 19.62 28.81
N ARG A 68 41.38 20.36 29.72
CA ARG A 68 40.47 19.79 30.71
C ARG A 68 39.03 19.94 30.23
N LEU A 69 38.45 18.84 29.75
CA LEU A 69 37.01 18.73 29.46
C LEU A 69 36.33 18.13 30.71
N SER A 70 35.71 16.95 30.58
CA SER A 70 35.26 16.15 31.73
C SER A 70 36.42 15.51 32.50
N LYS A 71 37.52 15.24 31.80
CA LYS A 71 38.82 14.82 32.32
C LYS A 71 39.92 15.56 31.57
N GLU A 72 41.15 15.44 32.06
CA GLU A 72 42.31 15.96 31.36
C GLU A 72 42.64 15.07 30.16
N GLU A 73 42.73 15.65 28.98
CA GLU A 73 43.02 14.95 27.72
C GLU A 73 44.19 15.63 26.99
N ALA A 74 45.01 14.83 26.32
CA ALA A 74 45.99 15.34 25.36
C ALA A 74 45.26 15.77 24.09
N PHE A 75 45.72 16.87 23.49
CA PHE A 75 45.21 17.34 22.21
C PHE A 75 46.35 17.76 21.27
N LEU A 76 46.11 17.62 19.97
CA LEU A 76 46.96 18.07 18.88
C LEU A 76 46.40 19.39 18.31
N ASP A 77 47.22 20.45 18.28
CA ASP A 77 46.89 21.73 17.65
C ASP A 77 47.21 21.65 16.16
N ALA A 78 46.22 21.29 15.35
CA ALA A 78 46.38 21.05 13.91
C ALA A 78 46.72 22.32 13.11
N ASP A 79 46.59 23.52 13.69
CA ASP A 79 47.04 24.77 13.05
C ASP A 79 48.57 24.90 13.04
N ARG A 80 49.23 24.25 14.01
CA ARG A 80 50.67 24.34 14.29
C ARG A 80 51.43 23.06 13.98
N ASP A 81 50.86 21.93 14.40
CA ASP A 81 51.50 20.61 14.34
C ASP A 81 50.75 19.72 13.33
N PRO A 82 51.41 19.21 12.28
CA PRO A 82 50.76 18.32 11.31
C PRO A 82 50.48 16.94 11.92
N CYS A 83 49.33 16.34 11.60
CA CYS A 83 49.05 14.94 11.94
C CYS A 83 50.02 14.02 11.19
N ALA A 84 51.07 13.54 11.84
CA ALA A 84 52.10 12.71 11.20
C ALA A 84 51.88 11.20 11.40
N GLU A 85 51.09 10.80 12.41
CA GLU A 85 50.90 9.40 12.78
C GLU A 85 49.79 8.73 11.98
N GLU A 86 49.93 7.44 11.68
CA GLU A 86 48.87 6.68 10.99
C GLU A 86 47.61 6.56 11.87
N CYS A 87 47.78 6.51 13.19
CA CYS A 87 46.71 6.45 14.17
C CYS A 87 46.87 7.62 15.13
N VAL A 88 45.91 8.54 15.16
CA VAL A 88 45.94 9.72 16.04
C VAL A 88 45.13 9.41 17.29
N GLU A 89 45.80 9.35 18.44
CA GLU A 89 45.21 9.01 19.74
C GLU A 89 44.69 10.25 20.51
N GLU A 90 45.12 11.45 20.11
CA GLU A 90 44.77 12.72 20.74
C GLU A 90 43.51 13.38 20.15
N LEU A 91 42.89 14.24 20.96
CA LEU A 91 41.87 15.17 20.47
C LEU A 91 42.47 16.12 19.42
N VAL A 92 41.82 16.30 18.28
CA VAL A 92 42.32 17.23 17.24
C VAL A 92 41.57 18.56 17.33
N ILE A 93 42.30 19.68 17.40
CA ILE A 93 41.74 21.03 17.43
C ILE A 93 42.33 21.87 16.29
N ALA A 94 41.47 22.40 15.42
CA ALA A 94 41.84 23.29 14.30
C ALA A 94 40.98 24.57 14.28
N ARG A 95 41.57 25.73 14.55
CA ARG A 95 40.80 26.99 14.74
C ARG A 95 40.96 27.97 13.59
N GLN A 96 42.15 28.06 12.99
CA GLN A 96 42.48 29.12 12.05
C GLN A 96 42.50 28.66 10.60
N LYS A 97 42.79 27.37 10.36
CA LYS A 97 42.91 26.80 9.02
C LYS A 97 41.90 25.69 8.80
N ALA A 98 41.51 25.53 7.54
CA ALA A 98 40.76 24.35 7.12
C ALA A 98 41.58 23.09 7.44
N PHE A 99 40.93 22.12 8.07
CA PHE A 99 41.56 20.88 8.49
C PHE A 99 41.45 19.81 7.41
N CYS A 100 42.59 19.34 6.93
CA CYS A 100 42.72 18.19 6.05
C CYS A 100 43.92 17.38 6.53
N PRO A 101 43.73 16.15 7.06
CA PRO A 101 44.85 15.30 7.43
C PRO A 101 45.61 14.82 6.18
N PRO A 102 46.87 14.41 6.29
CA PRO A 102 47.59 13.78 5.18
C PRO A 102 47.13 12.33 4.93
N ASP A 103 47.43 11.80 3.74
CA ASP A 103 47.06 10.44 3.31
C ASP A 103 47.60 9.32 4.22
N SER A 104 48.63 9.61 5.01
CA SER A 104 49.19 8.65 5.97
C SER A 104 48.24 8.35 7.12
N VAL A 105 47.30 9.24 7.46
CA VAL A 105 46.39 9.06 8.60
C VAL A 105 45.25 8.11 8.21
N LYS A 106 45.12 7.01 8.96
CA LYS A 106 44.11 5.97 8.76
C LYS A 106 43.02 5.97 9.82
N GLU A 107 43.33 6.48 11.02
CA GLU A 107 42.40 6.43 12.15
C GLU A 107 42.54 7.62 13.12
N PHE A 108 41.39 8.15 13.57
CA PHE A 108 41.28 9.05 14.71
C PHE A 108 40.54 8.36 15.85
N GLN A 109 41.24 8.04 16.94
CA GLN A 109 40.64 7.41 18.12
C GLN A 109 39.83 8.40 18.97
N LYS A 110 40.05 9.70 18.76
CA LYS A 110 39.40 10.81 19.48
C LYS A 110 38.66 11.75 18.55
N GLU A 111 37.96 12.71 19.15
CA GLU A 111 37.14 13.67 18.45
C GLU A 111 37.95 14.72 17.69
N ILE A 112 37.43 15.17 16.55
CA ILE A 112 37.95 16.30 15.78
C ILE A 112 37.07 17.52 16.07
N TYR A 113 37.68 18.64 16.40
CA TYR A 113 37.02 19.94 16.55
C TYR A 113 37.63 20.94 15.57
N SER A 114 36.81 21.59 14.74
CA SER A 114 37.25 22.68 13.89
C SER A 114 36.32 23.90 13.86
N GLU A 115 36.90 25.10 13.88
CA GLU A 115 36.17 26.36 13.61
C GLU A 115 36.06 26.66 12.09
N GLU A 116 36.83 25.92 11.28
CA GLU A 116 36.93 26.09 9.82
C GLU A 116 36.39 24.86 9.08
N ASN A 117 36.54 24.83 7.75
CA ASN A 117 36.13 23.70 6.94
C ASN A 117 36.94 22.44 7.26
N VAL A 118 36.29 21.27 7.21
CA VAL A 118 36.93 19.97 7.42
C VAL A 118 36.80 19.12 6.16
N SER A 119 37.94 18.63 5.65
CA SER A 119 38.01 17.79 4.46
C SER A 119 38.65 16.45 4.78
N LEU A 120 37.84 15.40 4.86
CA LEU A 120 38.25 14.04 5.20
C LEU A 120 38.08 13.14 3.97
N ILE A 121 38.92 13.36 2.96
CA ILE A 121 38.77 12.75 1.62
C ILE A 121 39.44 11.38 1.47
N HIS A 122 40.22 10.97 2.47
CA HIS A 122 40.99 9.73 2.47
C HIS A 122 40.08 8.51 2.57
N SER A 123 40.18 7.62 1.59
CA SER A 123 39.27 6.48 1.54
C SER A 123 39.56 5.49 2.66
N GLY A 124 38.50 5.00 3.32
CA GLY A 124 38.62 4.03 4.41
C GLY A 124 39.06 4.62 5.76
N LEU A 125 39.21 5.94 5.86
CA LEU A 125 39.56 6.61 7.12
C LEU A 125 38.49 6.35 8.20
N LYS A 126 38.94 5.95 9.38
CA LYS A 126 38.10 5.70 10.55
C LYS A 126 38.19 6.86 11.53
N MET A 127 37.07 7.25 12.12
CA MET A 127 37.06 8.30 13.14
C MET A 127 36.04 8.05 14.25
N ARG A 128 36.34 8.62 15.42
CA ARG A 128 35.42 8.57 16.56
C ARG A 128 34.23 9.52 16.39
N ALA A 129 34.50 10.80 16.26
CA ALA A 129 33.51 11.83 15.98
C ALA A 129 34.17 13.09 15.40
N ALA A 130 33.40 13.91 14.70
CA ALA A 130 33.90 15.19 14.19
C ALA A 130 32.85 16.30 14.31
N TYR A 131 33.30 17.48 14.72
CA TYR A 131 32.53 18.71 14.73
C TYR A 131 33.24 19.78 13.90
N CYS A 132 32.53 20.45 13.00
CA CYS A 132 33.01 21.70 12.41
C CYS A 132 31.95 22.79 12.44
N VAL A 133 32.38 24.04 12.61
CA VAL A 133 31.47 25.20 12.56
C VAL A 133 30.97 25.47 11.13
N LYS A 134 31.81 25.22 10.12
CA LYS A 134 31.49 25.48 8.70
C LYS A 134 31.07 24.20 7.97
N ARG A 135 31.73 23.89 6.86
CA ARG A 135 31.41 22.77 5.97
C ARG A 135 32.30 21.57 6.22
N MET A 136 31.73 20.38 6.13
CA MET A 136 32.45 19.12 6.26
C MET A 136 32.27 18.26 5.01
N VAL A 137 33.36 17.64 4.56
CA VAL A 137 33.37 16.66 3.48
C VAL A 137 33.91 15.33 4.02
N LEU A 138 33.13 14.26 3.82
CA LEU A 138 33.53 12.88 4.06
C LEU A 138 33.68 12.17 2.72
N GLY A 139 34.90 11.77 2.37
CA GLY A 139 35.23 11.01 1.16
C GLY A 139 34.72 9.56 1.19
N ASN A 140 35.03 8.79 0.15
CA ASN A 140 34.47 7.45 -0.02
C ASN A 140 34.89 6.47 1.09
N GLY A 141 33.95 5.69 1.61
CA GLY A 141 34.28 4.60 2.54
C GLY A 141 34.69 5.06 3.95
N ILE A 142 34.38 6.31 4.33
CA ILE A 142 34.65 6.83 5.67
C ILE A 142 33.82 6.06 6.70
N THR A 143 34.42 5.69 7.84
CA THR A 143 33.70 5.08 8.96
C THR A 143 33.73 5.98 10.18
N VAL A 144 32.55 6.38 10.66
CA VAL A 144 32.32 7.16 11.87
C VAL A 144 31.73 6.25 12.94
N SER A 145 32.36 6.13 14.11
CA SER A 145 31.83 5.26 15.17
C SER A 145 30.78 5.92 16.07
N ARG A 146 30.78 7.25 16.21
CA ARG A 146 29.80 7.98 17.02
C ARG A 146 28.98 8.98 16.23
N TRP A 147 29.51 10.15 15.93
CA TRP A 147 28.71 11.22 15.33
C TRP A 147 29.54 12.19 14.51
N VAL A 148 28.92 12.82 13.51
CA VAL A 148 29.48 13.94 12.74
C VAL A 148 28.48 15.09 12.71
N ASP A 149 28.96 16.31 12.91
CA ASP A 149 28.14 17.51 12.92
C ASP A 149 28.85 18.66 12.20
N ALA A 150 28.20 19.19 11.16
CA ALA A 150 28.63 20.37 10.44
C ALA A 150 27.67 21.54 10.71
N GLY A 151 28.19 22.71 11.04
CA GLY A 151 27.36 23.88 11.29
C GLY A 151 26.66 24.41 10.04
N GLU A 152 27.24 24.22 8.85
CA GLU A 152 26.65 24.56 7.55
C GLU A 152 26.23 23.28 6.80
N THR A 153 27.05 22.85 5.83
CA THR A 153 26.79 21.74 4.91
C THR A 153 27.62 20.51 5.26
N LEU A 154 27.00 19.33 5.19
CA LEU A 154 27.71 18.04 5.25
C LEU A 154 27.61 17.32 3.90
N ALA A 155 28.75 17.08 3.27
CA ALA A 155 28.87 16.29 2.04
C ALA A 155 29.42 14.91 2.37
N VAL A 156 28.64 13.86 2.14
CA VAL A 156 29.01 12.47 2.35
C VAL A 156 29.06 11.75 1.01
N TYR A 157 30.22 11.23 0.67
CA TYR A 157 30.44 10.43 -0.54
C TYR A 157 30.08 8.95 -0.33
N ASP A 158 30.29 8.13 -1.36
CA ASP A 158 29.76 6.78 -1.44
C ASP A 158 30.40 5.83 -0.40
N GLY A 159 29.65 4.82 0.08
CA GLY A 159 30.16 3.75 0.92
C GLY A 159 30.45 4.11 2.38
N CYS A 160 29.98 5.26 2.88
CA CYS A 160 30.28 5.72 4.23
C CYS A 160 29.42 5.04 5.30
N ASP A 161 29.98 4.82 6.49
CA ASP A 161 29.23 4.47 7.71
C ASP A 161 29.22 5.68 8.64
N LEU A 162 28.04 6.25 8.88
CA LEU A 162 27.87 7.50 9.63
C LEU A 162 27.66 7.28 11.14
N GLY A 163 27.69 6.03 11.61
CA GLY A 163 27.57 5.71 13.02
C GLY A 163 26.19 6.07 13.60
N VAL A 164 26.20 6.68 14.78
CA VAL A 164 24.98 6.95 15.57
C VAL A 164 24.20 8.15 15.04
N SER A 165 24.87 9.18 14.54
CA SER A 165 24.20 10.36 13.98
C SER A 165 25.10 11.20 13.08
N ALA A 166 24.54 11.65 11.95
CA ALA A 166 25.10 12.72 11.13
C ALA A 166 24.16 13.92 11.11
N SER A 167 24.71 15.13 11.26
CA SER A 167 23.94 16.36 11.23
C SER A 167 24.60 17.50 10.46
N ALA A 168 23.75 18.35 9.87
CA ALA A 168 24.12 19.59 9.21
C ALA A 168 23.17 20.72 9.64
N GLY A 169 23.63 21.97 9.64
CA GLY A 169 22.78 23.12 9.96
C GLY A 169 21.87 23.54 8.81
N GLU A 170 22.33 23.39 7.57
CA GLU A 170 21.60 23.80 6.37
C GLU A 170 21.21 22.61 5.51
N GLN A 171 22.20 22.01 4.85
CA GLN A 171 22.00 20.96 3.85
C GLN A 171 22.93 19.78 4.10
N MET A 172 22.45 18.58 3.79
CA MET A 172 23.22 17.35 3.81
C MET A 172 23.05 16.62 2.48
N CYS A 173 24.14 16.14 1.92
CA CYS A 173 24.12 15.25 0.77
C CYS A 173 24.74 13.90 1.16
N VAL A 174 24.05 12.81 0.87
CA VAL A 174 24.49 11.45 1.14
C VAL A 174 24.55 10.66 -0.16
N GLY A 175 25.73 10.16 -0.49
CA GLY A 175 26.00 9.31 -1.65
C GLY A 175 25.39 7.91 -1.55
N ALA A 176 25.78 7.04 -2.48
CA ALA A 176 25.32 5.66 -2.54
C ALA A 176 25.99 4.77 -1.48
N ASP A 177 25.43 3.59 -1.22
CA ASP A 177 26.00 2.57 -0.32
C ASP A 177 26.38 3.04 1.10
N CYS A 178 25.78 4.13 1.57
CA CYS A 178 26.01 4.66 2.89
C CYS A 178 25.10 3.99 3.93
N ARG A 179 25.62 3.83 5.16
CA ARG A 179 24.87 3.37 6.33
C ARG A 179 24.73 4.48 7.36
N PHE A 180 23.58 4.55 8.01
CA PHE A 180 23.29 5.56 9.02
C PHE A 180 22.24 5.08 10.03
N GLN A 181 22.16 5.73 11.19
CA GLN A 181 21.05 5.55 12.13
C GLN A 181 20.17 6.80 12.25
N ARG A 182 20.79 7.98 12.23
CA ARG A 182 20.11 9.26 12.39
C ARG A 182 20.72 10.30 11.47
N LEU A 183 19.86 10.97 10.71
CA LEU A 183 20.24 12.10 9.87
C LEU A 183 19.43 13.33 10.28
N TYR A 184 20.06 14.50 10.22
CA TYR A 184 19.38 15.76 10.48
C TYR A 184 19.96 16.90 9.65
N ALA A 185 19.14 17.55 8.84
CA ALA A 185 19.46 18.80 8.18
C ALA A 185 18.17 19.56 7.83
N GLY A 186 18.28 20.83 7.45
CA GLY A 186 17.16 21.55 6.86
C GLY A 186 16.66 20.86 5.59
N GLU A 187 17.60 20.36 4.79
CA GLU A 187 17.36 19.57 3.58
C GLU A 187 18.38 18.43 3.49
N ILE A 188 17.90 17.19 3.34
CA ILE A 188 18.72 16.00 3.16
C ILE A 188 18.48 15.47 1.75
N ARG A 189 19.55 15.41 0.96
CA ARG A 189 19.59 14.85 -0.39
C ARG A 189 20.24 13.47 -0.34
N ILE A 190 19.58 12.45 -0.85
CA ILE A 190 19.99 11.05 -0.66
C ILE A 190 20.10 10.33 -1.99
N GLY A 191 21.17 9.55 -2.14
CA GLY A 191 21.43 8.76 -3.34
C GLY A 191 21.98 9.57 -4.50
N GLN A 192 22.57 10.75 -4.21
CA GLN A 192 23.16 11.63 -5.20
C GLN A 192 24.55 12.12 -4.77
N ARG A 193 25.42 12.44 -5.75
CA ARG A 193 26.77 12.92 -5.46
C ARG A 193 26.75 14.33 -4.87
N PRO A 194 27.58 14.63 -3.86
CA PRO A 194 27.78 16.00 -3.41
C PRO A 194 28.13 16.92 -4.58
N GLY A 195 27.41 18.04 -4.68
CA GLY A 195 27.55 19.00 -5.78
C GLY A 195 26.67 18.74 -7.00
N SER A 196 25.92 17.63 -7.07
CA SER A 196 24.87 17.49 -8.07
C SER A 196 23.75 18.51 -7.79
N THR A 197 23.47 19.35 -8.78
CA THR A 197 22.34 20.26 -8.78
C THR A 197 21.12 19.52 -9.30
N LEU A 198 20.41 18.88 -8.37
CA LEU A 198 19.00 18.59 -8.54
C LEU A 198 18.28 19.55 -7.60
N GLU A 199 17.55 20.50 -8.16
CA GLU A 199 16.46 21.10 -7.41
C GLU A 199 15.45 19.97 -7.20
N ALA A 200 14.81 19.91 -6.02
CA ALA A 200 13.63 19.07 -5.88
C ALA A 200 12.71 19.48 -7.04
N GLU A 201 12.48 18.59 -8.01
CA GLU A 201 11.61 18.90 -9.14
C GLU A 201 10.24 19.16 -8.54
N ASP A 202 9.90 20.44 -8.34
CA ASP A 202 8.58 20.95 -8.00
C ASP A 202 7.65 20.77 -9.21
N GLY A 203 7.72 19.63 -9.90
CA GLY A 203 6.72 19.18 -10.88
C GLY A 203 5.34 18.98 -10.22
N LYS A 204 5.28 19.11 -8.89
CA LYS A 204 4.06 19.18 -8.10
C LYS A 204 3.60 20.62 -8.02
N ASP A 205 2.35 20.83 -8.41
CA ASP A 205 1.70 22.13 -8.39
C ASP A 205 1.92 22.85 -7.03
N ALA A 206 2.47 24.07 -7.08
CA ALA A 206 2.78 24.88 -5.91
C ALA A 206 1.57 25.07 -4.96
N ARG A 207 0.34 24.93 -5.48
CA ARG A 207 -0.90 24.94 -4.69
C ARG A 207 -0.99 23.77 -3.72
N ILE A 208 -0.45 22.59 -4.06
CA ILE A 208 -0.48 21.38 -3.24
C ILE A 208 0.22 21.62 -1.89
N TYR A 209 1.36 22.31 -1.89
CA TYR A 209 2.09 22.63 -0.65
C TYR A 209 1.34 23.58 0.29
N ARG A 210 0.28 24.24 -0.21
CA ARG A 210 -0.56 25.17 0.56
C ARG A 210 -1.87 24.53 1.03
N LEU A 211 -2.17 23.30 0.62
CA LEU A 211 -3.40 22.61 1.03
C LEU A 211 -3.34 22.31 2.54
N PRO A 212 -4.37 22.73 3.31
CA PRO A 212 -4.47 22.37 4.72
C PRO A 212 -4.79 20.88 4.89
N VAL A 213 -4.45 20.28 6.02
CA VAL A 213 -4.88 18.90 6.34
C VAL A 213 -6.37 18.92 6.71
N GLN A 214 -7.18 18.04 6.13
CA GLN A 214 -8.61 17.94 6.47
C GLN A 214 -8.86 17.03 7.67
N VAL A 215 -9.98 17.27 8.37
CA VAL A 215 -10.32 16.61 9.64
C VAL A 215 -11.32 15.47 9.47
N ASN A 216 -12.01 15.38 8.33
CA ASN A 216 -12.95 14.31 8.02
C ASN A 216 -12.24 12.95 8.07
N ARG A 217 -12.95 11.88 8.45
CA ARG A 217 -12.32 10.57 8.69
C ARG A 217 -13.17 9.44 8.16
N GLU A 218 -12.49 8.50 7.53
CA GLU A 218 -13.04 7.24 7.06
C GLU A 218 -12.32 6.05 7.69
N ASN A 219 -13.10 5.03 8.06
CA ASN A 219 -12.62 3.90 8.85
C ASN A 219 -12.56 2.61 8.04
N ASN A 220 -11.58 1.76 8.40
CA ASN A 220 -11.37 0.41 7.87
C ASN A 220 -11.16 0.33 6.35
N MET A 221 -10.69 1.41 5.73
CA MET A 221 -10.37 1.41 4.30
C MET A 221 -9.04 0.72 4.02
N ARG A 222 -9.01 -0.11 2.97
CA ARG A 222 -7.77 -0.75 2.51
C ARG A 222 -7.16 -0.06 1.30
N TYR A 223 -7.96 0.71 0.57
CA TYR A 223 -7.53 1.34 -0.66
C TYR A 223 -8.14 2.74 -0.79
N ILE A 224 -7.38 3.63 -1.40
CA ILE A 224 -7.82 4.96 -1.82
C ILE A 224 -7.66 5.00 -3.34
N SER A 225 -8.78 5.12 -4.06
CA SER A 225 -8.83 5.08 -5.53
C SER A 225 -9.47 6.34 -6.12
N LYS A 226 -9.36 6.51 -7.44
CA LYS A 226 -9.96 7.65 -8.16
C LYS A 226 -11.48 7.77 -8.02
N GLU A 227 -12.16 6.71 -7.61
CA GLU A 227 -13.62 6.74 -7.37
C GLU A 227 -13.99 7.53 -6.09
N MET A 228 -13.00 7.83 -5.24
CA MET A 228 -13.19 8.49 -3.95
C MET A 228 -12.78 9.98 -3.98
N ILE A 229 -12.38 10.50 -5.14
CA ILE A 229 -12.01 11.91 -5.29
C ILE A 229 -13.26 12.79 -5.37
N ASN A 230 -13.17 13.99 -4.82
CA ASN A 230 -14.19 15.03 -4.98
C ASN A 230 -14.08 15.72 -6.36
N ASP A 231 -14.93 16.71 -6.61
CA ASP A 231 -14.95 17.49 -7.87
C ASP A 231 -13.63 18.24 -8.15
N GLU A 232 -12.78 18.42 -7.14
CA GLU A 232 -11.44 19.01 -7.27
C GLU A 232 -10.34 17.96 -7.56
N GLY A 233 -10.70 16.68 -7.65
CA GLY A 233 -9.77 15.58 -7.88
C GLY A 233 -8.97 15.16 -6.64
N ILE A 234 -9.47 15.49 -5.45
CA ILE A 234 -8.78 15.30 -4.17
C ILE A 234 -9.59 14.37 -3.26
N VAL A 235 -8.90 13.57 -2.46
CA VAL A 235 -9.50 12.84 -1.33
C VAL A 235 -9.38 13.71 -0.08
N ASP A 236 -10.50 14.22 0.42
CA ASP A 236 -10.56 15.25 1.47
C ASP A 236 -10.83 14.71 2.89
N PHE A 237 -10.46 13.44 3.12
CA PHE A 237 -10.58 12.78 4.42
C PHE A 237 -9.30 12.05 4.82
N SER A 238 -9.12 11.89 6.13
CA SER A 238 -8.12 11.04 6.75
C SER A 238 -8.58 9.58 6.78
N VAL A 239 -7.65 8.65 6.72
CA VAL A 239 -7.92 7.21 6.71
C VAL A 239 -7.44 6.56 8.00
N LEU A 240 -8.30 5.76 8.63
CA LEU A 240 -7.93 4.88 9.75
C LEU A 240 -8.24 3.43 9.40
N SER A 241 -7.23 2.57 9.33
CA SER A 241 -7.40 1.16 8.93
C SER A 241 -6.75 0.17 9.89
N TRP A 242 -7.39 -0.98 10.05
CA TRP A 242 -6.84 -2.13 10.78
C TRP A 242 -5.95 -3.02 9.90
N ARG A 243 -5.85 -2.67 8.61
CA ARG A 243 -5.20 -3.45 7.56
C ARG A 243 -4.27 -2.54 6.74
N ASN A 244 -3.61 -3.12 5.74
CA ASN A 244 -2.80 -2.35 4.81
C ASN A 244 -3.66 -1.27 4.14
N VAL A 245 -3.06 -0.11 3.89
CA VAL A 245 -3.67 0.97 3.10
C VAL A 245 -2.83 1.20 1.85
N THR A 246 -3.43 1.09 0.68
CA THR A 246 -2.78 1.36 -0.60
C THR A 246 -3.47 2.54 -1.30
N VAL A 247 -2.71 3.58 -1.62
CA VAL A 247 -3.16 4.64 -2.53
C VAL A 247 -2.82 4.17 -3.94
N THR A 248 -3.85 3.83 -4.72
CA THR A 248 -3.68 2.95 -5.90
C THR A 248 -3.10 3.65 -7.12
N GLU A 249 -3.28 4.96 -7.22
CA GLU A 249 -2.97 5.76 -8.41
C GLU A 249 -2.59 7.19 -7.99
N LYS A 250 -2.21 8.02 -8.97
CA LYS A 250 -1.95 9.47 -8.83
C LYS A 250 -3.13 10.23 -8.21
N ILE A 251 -3.17 10.22 -6.89
CA ILE A 251 -4.23 10.79 -6.06
C ILE A 251 -3.58 11.71 -5.04
N ILE A 252 -4.26 12.82 -4.77
CA ILE A 252 -3.92 13.73 -3.68
C ILE A 252 -4.81 13.37 -2.49
N VAL A 253 -4.21 12.92 -1.40
CA VAL A 253 -4.88 12.62 -0.13
C VAL A 253 -4.65 13.79 0.81
N GLN A 254 -5.69 14.56 1.08
CA GLN A 254 -5.68 15.70 1.98
C GLN A 254 -6.06 15.31 3.40
N GLY A 255 -5.31 14.38 4.00
CA GLY A 255 -5.58 13.84 5.33
C GLY A 255 -4.45 12.97 5.86
N ASP A 256 -4.55 12.60 7.14
CA ASP A 256 -3.65 11.61 7.73
C ASP A 256 -4.00 10.20 7.24
N ILE A 257 -2.99 9.35 7.02
CA ILE A 257 -3.18 7.90 6.82
C ILE A 257 -2.69 7.16 8.07
N ARG A 258 -3.57 6.40 8.70
CA ARG A 258 -3.28 5.57 9.88
C ARG A 258 -3.60 4.12 9.58
N SER A 259 -2.62 3.24 9.69
CA SER A 259 -2.75 1.81 9.45
C SER A 259 -2.18 1.00 10.62
N HIS A 260 -2.91 -0.02 11.09
CA HIS A 260 -2.40 -1.07 11.98
C HIS A 260 -1.57 -2.13 11.23
N ARG A 261 -1.31 -1.93 9.93
CA ARG A 261 -0.38 -2.74 9.12
C ARG A 261 0.46 -1.76 8.29
N GLY A 262 0.74 -2.07 7.03
CA GLY A 262 1.56 -1.25 6.15
C GLY A 262 0.80 -0.18 5.37
N VAL A 263 1.55 0.75 4.77
CA VAL A 263 1.03 1.77 3.85
C VAL A 263 1.84 1.76 2.57
N ARG A 264 1.16 1.79 1.42
CA ARG A 264 1.79 1.90 0.10
C ARG A 264 1.23 3.10 -0.64
N LEU A 265 2.11 3.96 -1.12
CA LEU A 265 1.76 5.03 -2.06
C LEU A 265 2.26 4.63 -3.44
N CYS A 266 1.35 4.46 -4.40
CA CYS A 266 1.71 4.22 -5.79
C CYS A 266 2.37 5.46 -6.42
N GLU A 267 3.07 5.27 -7.53
CA GLU A 267 3.75 6.32 -8.30
C GLU A 267 2.91 7.60 -8.44
N ASP A 268 3.57 8.76 -8.32
CA ASP A 268 2.99 10.11 -8.41
C ASP A 268 1.96 10.49 -7.33
N SER A 269 1.65 9.61 -6.38
CA SER A 269 0.70 9.92 -5.30
C SER A 269 1.23 10.98 -4.33
N VAL A 270 0.32 11.78 -3.77
CA VAL A 270 0.65 12.82 -2.79
C VAL A 270 -0.22 12.69 -1.55
N VAL A 271 0.40 12.69 -0.37
CA VAL A 271 -0.29 12.76 0.91
C VAL A 271 0.00 14.11 1.56
N CYS A 272 -1.00 14.97 1.63
CA CYS A 272 -0.98 16.24 2.37
C CYS A 272 -1.38 15.99 3.83
N GLY A 273 -0.57 15.21 4.54
CA GLY A 273 -0.83 14.79 5.92
C GLY A 273 0.26 13.86 6.44
N ASN A 274 0.03 13.27 7.62
CA ASN A 274 0.99 12.34 8.22
C ASN A 274 0.64 10.89 7.89
N ILE A 275 1.65 10.03 7.83
CA ILE A 275 1.50 8.58 7.73
C ILE A 275 1.91 7.94 9.05
N PHE A 276 1.02 7.10 9.59
CA PHE A 276 1.28 6.26 10.76
C PHE A 276 0.99 4.81 10.40
N ALA A 277 2.00 3.95 10.49
CA ALA A 277 1.90 2.52 10.16
C ALA A 277 2.46 1.65 11.29
N GLU A 278 1.75 0.59 11.68
CA GLU A 278 2.31 -0.47 12.55
C GLU A 278 3.11 -1.52 11.76
N GLY A 279 3.02 -1.50 10.43
CA GLY A 279 3.85 -2.26 9.51
C GLY A 279 4.69 -1.36 8.61
N ASP A 280 5.15 -1.91 7.50
CA ASP A 280 6.08 -1.25 6.58
C ASP A 280 5.42 -0.12 5.77
N VAL A 281 6.21 0.86 5.33
CA VAL A 281 5.77 1.94 4.45
C VAL A 281 6.57 1.89 3.15
N LEU A 282 5.88 1.80 2.01
CA LEU A 282 6.49 1.96 0.69
C LEU A 282 6.03 3.27 0.06
N LEU A 283 7.01 4.09 -0.33
CA LEU A 283 6.86 5.25 -1.18
C LEU A 283 7.44 4.93 -2.56
N GLU A 284 6.59 4.77 -3.57
CA GLU A 284 7.04 4.54 -4.95
C GLU A 284 7.61 5.80 -5.60
N LYS A 285 8.04 5.66 -6.85
CA LYS A 285 8.62 6.73 -7.67
C LYS A 285 7.81 8.01 -7.60
N ASN A 286 8.50 9.13 -7.49
CA ASN A 286 7.92 10.47 -7.53
C ASN A 286 6.79 10.71 -6.50
N THR A 287 6.65 9.89 -5.45
CA THR A 287 5.64 10.11 -4.42
C THR A 287 6.02 11.26 -3.48
N ALA A 288 5.04 11.88 -2.83
CA ALA A 288 5.33 12.83 -1.76
C ALA A 288 4.44 12.65 -0.55
N VAL A 289 5.06 12.78 0.62
CA VAL A 289 4.37 12.88 1.90
C VAL A 289 4.71 14.24 2.50
N LEU A 290 3.77 15.16 2.44
CA LEU A 290 3.93 16.53 2.92
C LEU A 290 3.65 16.66 4.42
N GLY A 291 4.20 15.72 5.19
CA GLY A 291 4.02 15.59 6.62
C GLY A 291 5.09 14.71 7.25
N ASN A 292 4.73 14.01 8.32
CA ASN A 292 5.61 13.07 9.00
C ASN A 292 5.28 11.63 8.62
N ILE A 293 6.28 10.74 8.69
CA ILE A 293 6.09 9.30 8.53
C ILE A 293 6.58 8.60 9.79
N PHE A 294 5.71 7.80 10.40
CA PHE A 294 6.03 6.95 11.54
C PHE A 294 5.66 5.52 11.22
N SER A 295 6.64 4.62 11.25
CA SER A 295 6.45 3.19 11.02
C SER A 295 7.04 2.37 12.16
N GLN A 296 6.31 1.35 12.62
CA GLN A 296 6.87 0.30 13.48
C GLN A 296 7.62 -0.78 12.66
N GLY A 297 7.46 -0.77 11.34
CA GLY A 297 8.20 -1.60 10.39
C GLY A 297 9.33 -0.82 9.72
N SER A 298 9.63 -1.20 8.48
CA SER A 298 10.61 -0.57 7.61
C SER A 298 9.98 0.49 6.72
N ILE A 299 10.76 1.49 6.31
CA ILE A 299 10.34 2.49 5.32
C ILE A 299 11.24 2.38 4.10
N ARG A 300 10.65 2.24 2.91
CA ARG A 300 11.37 2.30 1.64
C ARG A 300 10.90 3.48 0.82
N LEU A 301 11.87 4.20 0.26
CA LEU A 301 11.66 5.28 -0.67
C LEU A 301 12.32 4.91 -2.00
N GLU A 302 11.51 4.78 -3.04
CA GLU A 302 11.99 4.61 -4.41
C GLU A 302 12.53 5.95 -4.98
N GLU A 303 12.91 5.94 -6.25
CA GLU A 303 13.51 7.09 -6.92
C GLU A 303 12.62 8.36 -6.80
N ARG A 304 13.25 9.49 -6.43
CA ARG A 304 12.60 10.82 -6.37
C ARG A 304 11.43 10.94 -5.40
N ALA A 305 11.31 10.09 -4.38
CA ALA A 305 10.32 10.31 -3.34
C ALA A 305 10.72 11.50 -2.44
N THR A 306 9.71 12.23 -1.97
CA THR A 306 9.89 13.43 -1.14
C THR A 306 9.13 13.31 0.18
N VAL A 307 9.80 13.59 1.30
CA VAL A 307 9.19 13.61 2.63
C VAL A 307 9.39 14.96 3.29
N GLY A 308 8.28 15.59 3.65
CA GLY A 308 8.20 16.88 4.30
C GLY A 308 8.05 18.06 3.35
N GLN A 309 8.26 19.26 3.89
CA GLN A 309 8.07 20.52 3.17
C GLN A 309 9.20 21.50 3.50
N ARG A 310 9.62 22.28 2.51
CA ARG A 310 10.62 23.34 2.71
C ARG A 310 10.14 24.32 3.80
N GLY A 311 11.03 24.63 4.75
CA GLY A 311 10.73 25.53 5.86
C GLY A 311 9.90 24.92 7.00
N LYS A 312 9.48 23.66 6.89
CA LYS A 312 8.88 22.90 7.99
C LYS A 312 9.74 21.69 8.32
N ILE A 313 9.97 21.45 9.60
CA ILE A 313 10.68 20.26 10.04
C ILE A 313 9.71 19.08 9.98
N SER A 314 10.00 18.10 9.11
CA SER A 314 9.33 16.81 9.10
C SER A 314 10.21 15.74 9.75
N SER A 315 9.56 14.70 10.25
CA SER A 315 10.19 13.53 10.85
C SER A 315 9.82 12.28 10.09
N MET A 316 10.83 11.47 9.78
CA MET A 316 10.67 10.12 9.27
C MET A 316 11.31 9.13 10.23
N ILE A 317 10.49 8.30 10.85
CA ILE A 317 10.93 7.38 11.92
C ILE A 317 10.45 5.96 11.62
N ALA A 318 11.40 5.03 11.57
CA ALA A 318 11.17 3.60 11.46
C ALA A 318 11.76 2.86 12.69
N ARG A 319 11.10 1.81 13.19
CA ARG A 319 11.72 0.92 14.19
C ARG A 319 12.64 -0.12 13.56
N GLU A 320 12.34 -0.55 12.34
CA GLU A 320 13.19 -1.48 11.61
C GLU A 320 14.21 -0.70 10.79
N THR A 321 14.17 -0.80 9.46
CA THR A 321 15.14 -0.22 8.55
C THR A 321 14.56 0.93 7.72
N ILE A 322 15.41 1.85 7.26
CA ILE A 322 15.04 2.83 6.22
C ILE A 322 15.95 2.62 5.02
N THR A 323 15.35 2.42 3.86
CA THR A 323 16.08 2.28 2.59
C THR A 323 15.71 3.40 1.64
N PHE A 324 16.72 4.06 1.08
CA PHE A 324 16.56 5.11 0.09
C PHE A 324 17.17 4.69 -1.25
N ASP A 325 16.38 4.76 -2.31
CA ASP A 325 16.89 4.72 -3.68
C ASP A 325 17.45 6.10 -4.08
N LYS A 326 17.76 6.31 -5.36
CA LYS A 326 18.41 7.54 -5.85
C LYS A 326 17.49 8.78 -5.81
N ASP A 327 18.13 9.94 -5.71
CA ASP A 327 17.51 11.27 -5.86
C ASP A 327 16.35 11.56 -4.89
N ASN A 328 16.44 11.05 -3.65
CA ASN A 328 15.43 11.24 -2.62
C ASN A 328 15.63 12.54 -1.82
N PHE A 329 14.53 13.15 -1.40
CA PHE A 329 14.53 14.39 -0.61
C PHE A 329 13.80 14.22 0.72
N VAL A 330 14.48 14.57 1.81
CA VAL A 330 13.86 14.60 3.15
C VAL A 330 14.13 15.94 3.83
N PHE A 331 13.07 16.59 4.30
CA PHE A 331 13.16 17.81 5.08
C PHE A 331 13.10 17.49 6.58
N GLY A 332 14.19 17.74 7.30
CA GLY A 332 14.24 17.60 8.76
C GLY A 332 14.98 16.35 9.25
N TYR A 333 14.26 15.47 9.95
CA TYR A 333 14.86 14.42 10.78
C TYR A 333 14.54 13.01 10.27
N VAL A 334 15.58 12.18 10.13
CA VAL A 334 15.46 10.76 9.77
C VAL A 334 16.01 9.91 10.91
N ARG A 335 15.25 8.90 11.35
CA ARG A 335 15.69 7.93 12.36
C ARG A 335 15.22 6.52 12.06
N CYS A 336 16.14 5.57 12.16
CA CYS A 336 15.87 4.13 12.13
C CYS A 336 16.56 3.46 13.33
N GLU A 337 15.89 2.51 13.99
CA GLU A 337 16.48 1.85 15.18
C GLU A 337 17.40 0.69 14.83
N LYS A 338 17.12 -0.06 13.75
CA LYS A 338 18.02 -1.13 13.26
C LYS A 338 19.04 -0.66 12.21
N GLY A 339 19.02 0.62 11.86
CA GLY A 339 19.91 1.21 10.86
C GLY A 339 19.24 1.36 9.49
N GLY A 340 19.82 2.23 8.68
CA GLY A 340 19.34 2.60 7.37
C GLY A 340 20.47 2.57 6.35
N SER A 341 20.07 2.46 5.09
CA SER A 341 20.99 2.30 3.96
C SER A 341 20.51 3.07 2.75
N THR A 342 21.45 3.53 1.94
CA THR A 342 21.19 4.06 0.60
C THR A 342 21.48 2.97 -0.43
N ALA A 343 20.68 2.88 -1.49
CA ALA A 343 20.84 1.90 -2.54
C ALA A 343 22.22 1.97 -3.21
N ALA A 344 22.67 0.82 -3.69
CA ALA A 344 23.88 0.70 -4.47
C ALA A 344 23.76 1.43 -5.81
N ARG A 345 24.88 1.96 -6.27
CA ARG A 345 24.95 2.58 -7.60
C ARG A 345 24.79 1.47 -8.64
N GLU A 346 23.71 1.53 -9.42
CA GLU A 346 23.25 0.46 -10.32
C GLU A 346 24.35 -0.41 -10.95
N LYS A 347 24.23 -1.73 -10.81
CA LYS A 347 24.14 -2.58 -12.00
C LYS A 347 22.66 -2.69 -12.34
N ALA A 348 22.30 -2.37 -13.58
CA ALA A 348 20.97 -2.67 -14.10
C ALA A 348 20.67 -4.18 -13.87
N GLY A 349 19.58 -4.46 -13.16
CA GLY A 349 19.03 -5.83 -13.07
C GLY A 349 19.35 -6.64 -11.81
N GLU A 350 19.73 -6.05 -10.69
CA GLU A 350 19.72 -6.79 -9.41
C GLU A 350 18.45 -6.45 -8.60
N GLU A 351 17.44 -7.33 -8.71
CA GLU A 351 16.34 -7.44 -7.74
C GLU A 351 16.95 -7.71 -6.35
N ALA A 352 17.05 -6.69 -5.50
CA ALA A 352 17.65 -6.83 -4.18
C ALA A 352 16.62 -6.64 -3.04
N ALA A 353 16.43 -7.76 -2.33
CA ALA A 353 15.82 -7.98 -1.03
C ALA A 353 14.30 -7.74 -0.89
N SER A 354 13.61 -8.85 -0.65
CA SER A 354 12.18 -8.98 -0.41
C SER A 354 11.73 -8.19 0.82
N PHE A 355 10.91 -7.18 0.60
CA PHE A 355 9.90 -6.81 1.59
C PHE A 355 8.79 -7.84 1.47
N SER A 356 8.40 -8.48 2.58
CA SER A 356 7.48 -9.62 2.58
C SER A 356 6.05 -9.30 2.11
N PHE A 357 5.79 -8.07 1.68
CA PHE A 357 4.51 -7.59 1.15
C PHE A 357 4.64 -6.92 -0.24
N LEU A 358 5.84 -6.85 -0.83
CA LEU A 358 6.13 -6.22 -2.14
C LEU A 358 6.25 -7.21 -3.31
N GLU A 359 5.77 -8.45 -3.16
CA GLU A 359 5.33 -9.18 -4.34
C GLU A 359 4.05 -8.49 -4.86
N LEU A 360 4.23 -7.41 -5.63
CA LEU A 360 3.32 -7.15 -6.74
C LEU A 360 3.22 -8.46 -7.51
N PRO A 361 2.03 -9.08 -7.68
CA PRO A 361 1.94 -10.15 -8.64
C PRO A 361 2.33 -9.55 -9.99
N ARG A 362 3.48 -9.99 -10.50
CA ARG A 362 3.97 -9.73 -11.84
C ARG A 362 2.79 -9.85 -12.79
N HIS A 363 2.45 -8.79 -13.53
CA HIS A 363 1.44 -8.75 -14.60
C HIS A 363 0.91 -10.14 -14.96
N LEU A 364 -0.14 -10.57 -14.24
CA LEU A 364 -0.63 -11.94 -14.28
C LEU A 364 -1.38 -12.11 -15.58
N LYS A 365 -0.68 -12.44 -16.68
CA LYS A 365 -1.37 -12.83 -17.92
C LYS A 365 -2.18 -14.11 -17.72
N HIS A 366 -1.63 -15.02 -16.91
CA HIS A 366 -2.20 -16.32 -16.59
C HIS A 366 -2.26 -16.43 -15.07
N LEU A 367 -3.47 -16.46 -14.51
CA LEU A 367 -3.69 -16.60 -13.08
C LEU A 367 -4.05 -18.05 -12.74
N SER A 368 -3.19 -18.70 -11.98
CA SER A 368 -3.45 -19.99 -11.36
C SER A 368 -3.08 -19.92 -9.89
N PHE A 369 -3.92 -20.46 -9.03
CA PHE A 369 -3.67 -20.55 -7.60
C PHE A 369 -2.91 -21.84 -7.29
N ARG A 370 -1.94 -21.78 -6.36
CA ARG A 370 -1.15 -22.94 -5.93
C ARG A 370 -2.02 -23.98 -5.24
N ASP A 371 -2.96 -23.52 -4.44
CA ASP A 371 -3.90 -24.36 -3.71
C ASP A 371 -5.22 -23.61 -3.42
N LEU A 372 -6.16 -24.34 -2.81
CA LEU A 372 -7.44 -23.80 -2.39
C LEU A 372 -7.29 -22.72 -1.30
N TYR A 373 -6.29 -22.83 -0.43
CA TYR A 373 -6.08 -21.89 0.66
C TYR A 373 -5.72 -20.50 0.12
N GLU A 374 -4.83 -20.43 -0.87
CA GLU A 374 -4.48 -19.18 -1.55
C GLU A 374 -5.70 -18.53 -2.22
N TYR A 375 -6.56 -19.32 -2.85
CA TYR A 375 -7.79 -18.84 -3.49
C TYR A 375 -8.82 -18.32 -2.47
N GLU A 376 -9.04 -19.02 -1.36
CA GLU A 376 -10.01 -18.63 -0.35
C GLU A 376 -9.58 -17.39 0.46
N HIS A 377 -8.28 -17.08 0.48
CA HIS A 377 -7.69 -15.95 1.22
C HIS A 377 -7.29 -14.78 0.31
N VAL A 378 -7.75 -14.75 -0.94
CA VAL A 378 -7.60 -13.59 -1.83
C VAL A 378 -8.27 -12.36 -1.19
N ASP A 379 -7.63 -11.19 -1.33
CA ASP A 379 -8.13 -9.94 -0.77
C ASP A 379 -9.51 -9.56 -1.35
N TRP A 380 -10.28 -8.71 -0.66
CA TRP A 380 -11.60 -8.26 -1.14
C TRP A 380 -11.55 -7.48 -2.46
N GLN A 381 -10.37 -6.99 -2.84
CA GLN A 381 -10.13 -6.40 -4.15
C GLN A 381 -9.86 -7.42 -5.25
N GLY A 382 -9.60 -8.68 -4.92
CA GLY A 382 -9.33 -9.71 -5.90
C GLY A 382 -8.25 -9.32 -6.89
N PHE A 383 -8.64 -9.46 -8.15
CA PHE A 383 -7.93 -9.08 -9.34
C PHE A 383 -8.74 -8.02 -10.11
N ARG A 384 -9.50 -7.18 -9.40
CA ARG A 384 -10.28 -6.09 -10.01
C ARG A 384 -9.40 -5.21 -10.88
N LYS A 385 -9.89 -4.87 -12.09
CA LYS A 385 -9.21 -4.00 -13.05
C LYS A 385 -7.81 -4.49 -13.44
N GLU A 386 -7.51 -5.78 -13.34
CA GLU A 386 -6.23 -6.30 -13.80
C GLU A 386 -6.16 -6.18 -15.33
N GLU A 387 -5.33 -5.24 -15.81
CA GLU A 387 -5.31 -4.80 -17.21
C GLU A 387 -4.61 -5.79 -18.15
N GLU A 388 -3.82 -6.72 -17.61
CA GLU A 388 -3.05 -7.70 -18.40
C GLU A 388 -3.55 -9.15 -18.26
N LEU A 389 -4.54 -9.42 -17.42
CA LEU A 389 -5.08 -10.77 -17.21
C LEU A 389 -5.77 -11.28 -18.47
N LEU A 390 -5.28 -12.40 -19.01
CA LEU A 390 -5.82 -13.07 -20.20
C LEU A 390 -6.63 -14.31 -19.82
N ASP A 391 -6.17 -15.07 -18.83
CA ASP A 391 -6.92 -16.22 -18.32
C ASP A 391 -6.75 -16.48 -16.82
N VAL A 392 -7.78 -17.11 -16.24
CA VAL A 392 -7.80 -17.54 -14.85
C VAL A 392 -8.21 -19.01 -14.72
N ILE A 393 -7.51 -19.74 -13.85
CA ILE A 393 -7.83 -21.10 -13.43
C ILE A 393 -8.24 -21.08 -11.96
N ILE A 394 -9.54 -21.23 -11.70
CA ILE A 394 -10.07 -21.38 -10.35
C ILE A 394 -9.75 -22.81 -9.86
N PRO A 395 -9.11 -22.99 -8.69
CA PRO A 395 -8.59 -24.29 -8.28
C PRO A 395 -9.70 -25.26 -7.88
N ALA A 396 -9.43 -26.56 -8.04
CA ALA A 396 -10.32 -27.61 -7.57
C ALA A 396 -10.60 -27.47 -6.06
N GLY A 397 -11.87 -27.67 -5.67
CA GLY A 397 -12.32 -27.49 -4.29
C GLY A 397 -12.90 -26.10 -4.00
N ALA A 398 -12.66 -25.11 -4.87
CA ALA A 398 -13.29 -23.79 -4.72
C ALA A 398 -14.82 -23.93 -4.75
N SER A 399 -15.46 -23.38 -3.71
CA SER A 399 -16.91 -23.45 -3.53
C SER A 399 -17.63 -22.18 -4.02
N CYS A 400 -16.94 -21.04 -4.08
CA CYS A 400 -17.51 -19.78 -4.54
C CYS A 400 -16.51 -18.94 -5.35
N VAL A 401 -17.00 -18.13 -6.29
CA VAL A 401 -16.28 -16.96 -6.82
C VAL A 401 -16.78 -15.74 -6.07
N GLN A 402 -15.88 -15.11 -5.32
CA GLN A 402 -16.21 -14.00 -4.43
C GLN A 402 -16.68 -12.76 -5.20
N ARG A 403 -17.43 -11.91 -4.48
CA ARG A 403 -17.99 -10.67 -5.01
C ARG A 403 -16.91 -9.84 -5.68
N SER A 404 -17.13 -9.55 -6.96
CA SER A 404 -16.24 -8.71 -7.76
C SER A 404 -14.78 -9.14 -7.86
N MET A 405 -14.48 -10.43 -7.68
CA MET A 405 -13.10 -10.93 -7.71
C MET A 405 -12.36 -10.54 -9.00
N PHE A 406 -13.04 -10.50 -10.16
CA PHE A 406 -12.46 -10.19 -11.47
C PHE A 406 -13.17 -9.01 -12.15
N PHE A 407 -13.79 -8.10 -11.39
CA PHE A 407 -14.52 -6.97 -11.97
C PHE A 407 -13.62 -6.07 -12.83
N ASP A 408 -14.09 -5.69 -14.02
CA ASP A 408 -13.43 -4.83 -15.01
C ASP A 408 -12.05 -5.35 -15.50
N CYS A 409 -11.86 -6.67 -15.54
CA CYS A 409 -10.69 -7.30 -16.19
C CYS A 409 -10.85 -7.30 -17.72
N ARG A 410 -10.61 -6.15 -18.36
CA ARG A 410 -10.95 -5.92 -19.78
C ARG A 410 -10.25 -6.83 -20.78
N LYS A 411 -9.10 -7.40 -20.43
CA LYS A 411 -8.35 -8.33 -21.29
C LYS A 411 -8.64 -9.80 -21.01
N LEU A 412 -9.39 -10.12 -19.96
CA LEU A 412 -9.68 -11.51 -19.59
C LEU A 412 -10.49 -12.17 -20.71
N GLU A 413 -9.95 -13.20 -21.33
CA GLU A 413 -10.57 -13.93 -22.43
C GLU A 413 -11.15 -15.28 -21.99
N LYS A 414 -10.56 -15.89 -20.95
CA LYS A 414 -10.90 -17.25 -20.50
C LYS A 414 -10.93 -17.41 -18.97
N ALA A 415 -11.96 -18.05 -18.45
CA ALA A 415 -12.04 -18.48 -17.06
C ALA A 415 -12.33 -19.98 -16.98
N VAL A 416 -11.50 -20.72 -16.23
CA VAL A 416 -11.67 -22.17 -15.98
C VAL A 416 -12.31 -22.36 -14.61
N PHE A 417 -13.45 -23.02 -14.57
CA PHE A 417 -14.24 -23.28 -13.36
C PHE A 417 -14.12 -24.75 -12.92
N PRO A 418 -13.96 -25.03 -11.61
CA PRO A 418 -13.92 -26.39 -11.08
C PRO A 418 -15.32 -26.95 -10.86
N GLU A 419 -15.47 -28.27 -10.93
CA GLU A 419 -16.76 -28.96 -10.70
C GLU A 419 -17.37 -28.64 -9.32
N SER A 420 -16.53 -28.39 -8.31
CA SER A 420 -16.95 -28.10 -6.92
C SER A 420 -17.67 -26.77 -6.72
N LEU A 421 -17.66 -25.88 -7.72
CA LEU A 421 -18.15 -24.52 -7.58
C LEU A 421 -19.67 -24.49 -7.38
N ARG A 422 -20.12 -23.82 -6.31
CA ARG A 422 -21.53 -23.73 -5.92
C ARG A 422 -22.15 -22.35 -6.15
N THR A 423 -21.36 -21.28 -6.03
CA THR A 423 -21.88 -19.92 -6.22
C THR A 423 -20.92 -19.03 -7.01
N VAL A 424 -21.48 -18.15 -7.84
CA VAL A 424 -20.79 -16.98 -8.39
C VAL A 424 -21.45 -15.75 -7.77
N GLU A 425 -20.72 -14.98 -6.96
CA GLU A 425 -21.29 -13.84 -6.26
C GLU A 425 -21.45 -12.60 -7.16
N SER A 426 -22.11 -11.57 -6.64
CA SER A 426 -22.42 -10.37 -7.42
C SER A 426 -21.18 -9.71 -8.03
N TYR A 427 -21.31 -9.21 -9.25
CA TYR A 427 -20.26 -8.50 -10.00
C TYR A 427 -18.95 -9.28 -10.23
N ALA A 428 -18.90 -10.59 -9.97
CA ALA A 428 -17.66 -11.37 -9.99
C ALA A 428 -16.83 -11.18 -11.27
N PHE A 429 -17.47 -11.11 -12.44
CA PHE A 429 -16.87 -10.91 -13.76
C PHE A 429 -17.52 -9.73 -14.51
N ALA A 430 -18.15 -8.77 -13.83
CA ALA A 430 -18.77 -7.65 -14.55
C ALA A 430 -17.71 -6.81 -15.28
N ASP A 431 -18.06 -6.28 -16.44
CA ASP A 431 -17.19 -5.51 -17.34
C ASP A 431 -15.95 -6.27 -17.87
N CYS A 432 -15.93 -7.61 -17.78
CA CYS A 432 -14.96 -8.45 -18.49
C CYS A 432 -15.29 -8.55 -19.98
N ARG A 433 -15.18 -7.44 -20.71
CA ARG A 433 -15.71 -7.30 -22.09
C ARG A 433 -15.12 -8.27 -23.11
N ARG A 434 -13.92 -8.81 -22.88
CA ARG A 434 -13.27 -9.78 -23.77
C ARG A 434 -13.48 -11.23 -23.37
N LEU A 435 -14.22 -11.50 -22.29
CA LEU A 435 -14.44 -12.85 -21.77
C LEU A 435 -15.30 -13.64 -22.76
N LYS A 436 -14.68 -14.65 -23.39
CA LYS A 436 -15.29 -15.47 -24.45
C LYS A 436 -15.52 -16.91 -24.00
N GLU A 437 -14.63 -17.43 -23.16
CA GLU A 437 -14.61 -18.85 -22.81
C GLU A 437 -14.79 -19.05 -21.30
N LEU A 438 -15.90 -19.68 -20.89
CA LEU A 438 -16.11 -20.17 -19.53
C LEU A 438 -15.89 -21.70 -19.49
N ALA A 439 -14.63 -22.12 -19.44
CA ALA A 439 -14.26 -23.53 -19.51
C ALA A 439 -14.70 -24.29 -18.26
N GLY A 440 -15.31 -25.47 -18.45
CA GLY A 440 -15.83 -26.29 -17.35
C GLY A 440 -17.11 -25.75 -16.71
N PHE A 441 -17.59 -24.56 -17.08
CA PHE A 441 -18.74 -23.90 -16.47
C PHE A 441 -19.97 -24.81 -16.40
N LYS A 442 -20.35 -25.46 -17.50
CA LYS A 442 -21.52 -26.37 -17.57
C LYS A 442 -21.44 -27.61 -16.65
N ASN A 443 -20.23 -28.00 -16.21
CA ASN A 443 -20.00 -29.16 -15.34
C ASN A 443 -19.94 -28.78 -13.85
N THR A 444 -20.24 -27.53 -13.50
CA THR A 444 -20.19 -27.04 -12.12
C THR A 444 -21.43 -27.44 -11.32
N MET A 445 -21.28 -27.49 -10.00
CA MET A 445 -22.37 -27.71 -9.04
C MET A 445 -23.06 -26.38 -8.65
N LEU A 446 -23.09 -25.40 -9.56
CA LEU A 446 -23.62 -24.06 -9.29
C LEU A 446 -25.09 -24.12 -8.94
N THR A 447 -25.48 -23.49 -7.84
CA THR A 447 -26.89 -23.34 -7.41
C THR A 447 -27.42 -21.93 -7.64
N SER A 448 -26.54 -20.92 -7.66
CA SER A 448 -26.92 -19.53 -7.90
C SER A 448 -25.83 -18.71 -8.60
N ILE A 449 -26.29 -17.74 -9.41
CA ILE A 449 -25.47 -16.71 -10.06
C ILE A 449 -25.95 -15.34 -9.57
N GLY A 450 -25.06 -14.58 -8.94
CA GLY A 450 -25.36 -13.33 -8.24
C GLY A 450 -25.62 -12.14 -9.16
N THR A 451 -26.11 -11.05 -8.55
CA THR A 451 -26.46 -9.81 -9.26
C THR A 451 -25.31 -9.29 -10.10
N SER A 452 -25.54 -9.00 -11.38
CA SER A 452 -24.51 -8.49 -12.30
C SER A 452 -23.25 -9.35 -12.43
N ALA A 453 -23.30 -10.66 -12.10
CA ALA A 453 -22.10 -11.50 -12.06
C ALA A 453 -21.31 -11.51 -13.38
N PHE A 454 -21.99 -11.47 -14.53
CA PHE A 454 -21.41 -11.41 -15.87
C PHE A 454 -21.92 -10.20 -16.67
N GLU A 455 -22.26 -9.09 -16.00
CA GLU A 455 -22.73 -7.89 -16.69
C GLU A 455 -21.66 -7.34 -17.65
N ASN A 456 -22.05 -6.88 -18.84
CA ASN A 456 -21.18 -6.37 -19.91
C ASN A 456 -20.05 -7.33 -20.32
N CYS A 457 -20.24 -8.65 -20.18
CA CYS A 457 -19.35 -9.65 -20.78
C CYS A 457 -19.61 -9.77 -22.29
N GLU A 458 -19.31 -8.70 -23.04
CA GLU A 458 -19.61 -8.56 -24.47
C GLU A 458 -18.95 -9.64 -25.35
N GLY A 459 -17.88 -10.29 -24.89
CA GLY A 459 -17.20 -11.36 -25.60
C GLY A 459 -17.92 -12.71 -25.60
N LEU A 460 -18.91 -12.91 -24.71
CA LEU A 460 -19.64 -14.17 -24.59
C LEU A 460 -20.58 -14.33 -25.79
N GLN A 461 -20.35 -15.36 -26.61
CA GLN A 461 -21.18 -15.67 -27.78
C GLN A 461 -22.14 -16.84 -27.55
N SER A 462 -21.71 -17.82 -26.74
CA SER A 462 -22.48 -19.02 -26.42
C SER A 462 -22.22 -19.44 -24.99
N LEU A 463 -23.29 -19.83 -24.28
CA LEU A 463 -23.21 -20.29 -22.90
C LEU A 463 -24.23 -21.41 -22.67
N GLU A 464 -23.82 -22.45 -21.96
CA GLU A 464 -24.69 -23.53 -21.49
C GLU A 464 -24.72 -23.48 -19.96
N LEU A 465 -25.92 -23.32 -19.39
CA LEU A 465 -26.12 -23.20 -17.96
C LEU A 465 -25.93 -24.57 -17.28
N PRO A 466 -25.30 -24.67 -16.11
CA PRO A 466 -25.25 -25.92 -15.34
C PRO A 466 -26.66 -26.32 -14.89
N ALA A 467 -26.98 -27.61 -14.95
CA ALA A 467 -28.32 -28.12 -14.61
C ALA A 467 -28.74 -27.78 -13.16
N GLY A 468 -27.79 -27.68 -12.23
CA GLY A 468 -28.04 -27.38 -10.82
C GLY A 468 -28.44 -25.93 -10.49
N VAL A 469 -28.36 -24.99 -11.44
CA VAL A 469 -28.61 -23.58 -11.15
C VAL A 469 -30.11 -23.34 -10.90
N CYS A 470 -30.45 -22.92 -9.68
CA CYS A 470 -31.82 -22.61 -9.27
C CYS A 470 -32.18 -21.14 -9.48
N VAL A 471 -31.20 -20.23 -9.38
CA VAL A 471 -31.43 -18.78 -9.36
C VAL A 471 -30.41 -18.03 -10.20
N LEU A 472 -30.92 -17.22 -11.13
CA LEU A 472 -30.20 -16.13 -11.77
C LEU A 472 -30.68 -14.81 -11.15
N GLU A 473 -29.81 -14.09 -10.45
CA GLU A 473 -30.16 -12.82 -9.84
C GLU A 473 -30.20 -11.67 -10.86
N GLY A 474 -30.60 -10.48 -10.40
CA GLY A 474 -30.81 -9.34 -11.28
C GLY A 474 -29.56 -8.95 -12.09
N ALA A 475 -29.75 -8.61 -13.37
CA ALA A 475 -28.69 -8.26 -14.32
C ALA A 475 -27.54 -9.28 -14.46
N ALA A 476 -27.71 -10.54 -14.05
CA ALA A 476 -26.64 -11.55 -14.06
C ALA A 476 -25.90 -11.67 -15.40
N PHE A 477 -26.59 -11.50 -16.53
CA PHE A 477 -26.04 -11.45 -17.89
C PHE A 477 -26.42 -10.17 -18.65
N GLY A 478 -26.70 -9.07 -17.94
CA GLY A 478 -27.05 -7.80 -18.57
C GLY A 478 -25.92 -7.29 -19.45
N GLY A 479 -26.21 -6.74 -20.63
CA GLY A 479 -25.21 -6.16 -21.52
C GLY A 479 -24.31 -7.16 -22.24
N CYS A 480 -24.56 -8.47 -22.16
CA CYS A 480 -23.88 -9.49 -22.96
C CYS A 480 -24.34 -9.42 -24.43
N SER A 481 -23.96 -8.34 -25.13
CA SER A 481 -24.51 -7.95 -26.44
C SER A 481 -24.31 -8.96 -27.56
N HIS A 482 -23.23 -9.76 -27.52
CA HIS A 482 -22.94 -10.81 -28.50
C HIS A 482 -23.45 -12.20 -28.10
N LEU A 483 -24.11 -12.34 -26.95
CA LEU A 483 -24.62 -13.62 -26.47
C LEU A 483 -25.78 -14.09 -27.35
N ARG A 484 -25.47 -14.99 -28.28
CA ARG A 484 -26.42 -15.53 -29.26
C ARG A 484 -27.09 -16.80 -28.80
N ASN A 485 -26.30 -17.73 -28.27
CA ASN A 485 -26.75 -19.07 -27.92
C ASN A 485 -26.70 -19.28 -26.40
N PHE A 486 -27.81 -19.06 -25.70
CA PHE A 486 -27.93 -19.39 -24.28
C PHE A 486 -28.76 -20.67 -24.11
N ARG A 487 -28.11 -21.77 -23.73
CA ARG A 487 -28.75 -23.08 -23.57
C ARG A 487 -28.99 -23.39 -22.11
N ILE A 488 -30.22 -23.78 -21.79
CA ILE A 488 -30.59 -24.34 -20.49
C ILE A 488 -30.82 -25.84 -20.69
N PRO A 489 -30.16 -26.73 -19.93
CA PRO A 489 -30.38 -28.17 -20.00
C PRO A 489 -31.83 -28.56 -19.70
N GLU A 490 -32.29 -29.68 -20.27
CA GLU A 490 -33.67 -30.17 -20.05
C GLU A 490 -33.93 -30.57 -18.59
N ASP A 491 -32.90 -31.04 -17.90
CA ASP A 491 -32.90 -31.42 -16.48
C ASP A 491 -32.57 -30.24 -15.53
N SER A 492 -32.65 -29.00 -16.02
CA SER A 492 -32.35 -27.81 -15.22
C SER A 492 -33.33 -27.59 -14.06
N LEU A 493 -32.79 -27.20 -12.90
CA LEU A 493 -33.54 -26.86 -11.68
C LEU A 493 -33.91 -25.36 -11.59
N LEU A 494 -33.76 -24.60 -12.67
CA LEU A 494 -33.95 -23.15 -12.67
C LEU A 494 -35.37 -22.78 -12.22
N ARG A 495 -35.47 -21.99 -11.15
CA ARG A 495 -36.73 -21.48 -10.57
C ARG A 495 -36.89 -19.98 -10.82
N LYS A 496 -35.82 -19.20 -10.74
CA LYS A 496 -35.88 -17.73 -10.74
C LYS A 496 -34.93 -17.10 -11.77
N ILE A 497 -35.48 -16.18 -12.56
CA ILE A 497 -34.76 -15.23 -13.41
C ILE A 497 -35.03 -13.83 -12.85
N GLY A 498 -33.99 -13.14 -12.40
CA GLY A 498 -34.09 -11.83 -11.76
C GLY A 498 -34.37 -10.66 -12.72
N ASP A 499 -34.60 -9.49 -12.13
CA ASP A 499 -34.83 -8.25 -12.88
C ASP A 499 -33.64 -7.93 -13.79
N HIS A 500 -33.89 -7.51 -15.03
CA HIS A 500 -32.83 -7.16 -15.98
C HIS A 500 -31.84 -8.29 -16.34
N CYS A 501 -32.11 -9.55 -16.00
CA CYS A 501 -31.13 -10.65 -16.11
C CYS A 501 -30.44 -10.76 -17.49
N PHE A 502 -31.18 -10.57 -18.59
CA PHE A 502 -30.69 -10.57 -19.97
C PHE A 502 -30.87 -9.21 -20.66
N ARG A 503 -30.97 -8.12 -19.89
CA ARG A 503 -31.17 -6.78 -20.45
C ARG A 503 -30.04 -6.44 -21.41
N GLY A 504 -30.34 -6.07 -22.65
CA GLY A 504 -29.32 -5.68 -23.64
C GLY A 504 -28.53 -6.84 -24.25
N CYS A 505 -28.99 -8.09 -24.09
CA CYS A 505 -28.49 -9.23 -24.86
C CYS A 505 -28.99 -9.16 -26.31
N ALA A 506 -28.51 -8.19 -27.07
CA ALA A 506 -29.05 -7.82 -28.37
C ALA A 506 -28.99 -8.95 -29.43
N SER A 507 -28.06 -9.90 -29.28
CA SER A 507 -27.88 -11.03 -30.21
C SER A 507 -28.63 -12.31 -29.82
N LEU A 508 -29.35 -12.33 -28.68
CA LEU A 508 -30.02 -13.55 -28.20
C LEU A 508 -31.19 -13.90 -29.12
N GLU A 509 -31.17 -15.06 -29.77
CA GLU A 509 -32.16 -15.43 -30.80
C GLU A 509 -33.33 -16.27 -30.27
N GLU A 510 -33.03 -17.28 -29.45
CA GLU A 510 -34.03 -18.19 -28.88
C GLU A 510 -33.69 -18.51 -27.43
N LEU A 511 -34.72 -18.70 -26.60
CA LEU A 511 -34.57 -19.15 -25.22
C LEU A 511 -35.63 -20.18 -24.85
N ARG A 512 -35.22 -21.30 -24.24
CA ARG A 512 -36.12 -22.33 -23.73
C ARG A 512 -35.97 -22.43 -22.22
N LEU A 513 -36.98 -21.96 -21.49
CA LEU A 513 -37.02 -21.97 -20.03
C LEU A 513 -37.62 -23.29 -19.53
N PRO A 514 -37.00 -23.99 -18.56
CA PRO A 514 -37.47 -25.27 -18.05
C PRO A 514 -38.83 -25.14 -17.35
N ASP A 515 -39.57 -26.23 -17.25
CA ASP A 515 -40.91 -26.24 -16.65
C ASP A 515 -40.89 -25.94 -15.15
N THR A 516 -39.72 -26.05 -14.51
CA THR A 516 -39.47 -25.63 -13.13
C THR A 516 -39.46 -24.12 -12.92
N THR A 517 -39.44 -23.31 -14.00
CA THR A 517 -39.34 -21.85 -13.88
C THR A 517 -40.59 -21.29 -13.20
N GLU A 518 -40.40 -20.58 -12.09
CA GLU A 518 -41.45 -20.04 -11.23
C GLU A 518 -41.51 -18.51 -11.25
N TYR A 519 -40.41 -17.81 -11.56
CA TYR A 519 -40.34 -16.35 -11.51
C TYR A 519 -39.43 -15.77 -12.58
N ILE A 520 -39.93 -14.73 -13.25
CA ILE A 520 -39.24 -13.91 -14.26
C ILE A 520 -39.42 -12.44 -13.89
N GLY A 521 -38.32 -11.77 -13.60
CA GLY A 521 -38.25 -10.39 -13.12
C GLY A 521 -38.59 -9.33 -14.16
N VAL A 522 -38.74 -8.10 -13.69
CA VAL A 522 -39.06 -6.92 -14.51
C VAL A 522 -37.94 -6.65 -15.50
N SER A 523 -38.29 -6.37 -16.76
CA SER A 523 -37.34 -6.08 -17.83
C SER A 523 -36.22 -7.10 -17.99
N ALA A 524 -36.47 -8.38 -17.64
CA ALA A 524 -35.50 -9.47 -17.77
C ALA A 524 -34.95 -9.58 -19.20
N PHE A 525 -35.77 -9.29 -20.22
CA PHE A 525 -35.41 -9.41 -21.64
C PHE A 525 -35.40 -8.08 -22.39
N LYS A 526 -35.37 -6.95 -21.68
CA LYS A 526 -35.42 -5.62 -22.31
C LYS A 526 -34.18 -5.37 -23.19
N GLY A 527 -34.37 -5.03 -24.47
CA GLY A 527 -33.27 -4.80 -25.42
C GLY A 527 -32.63 -6.10 -25.95
N CYS A 528 -33.34 -7.23 -25.90
CA CYS A 528 -33.00 -8.44 -26.64
C CYS A 528 -33.53 -8.33 -28.09
N ASP A 529 -32.89 -7.47 -28.89
CA ASP A 529 -33.44 -7.05 -30.19
C ASP A 529 -33.55 -8.18 -31.24
N SER A 530 -32.74 -9.23 -31.12
CA SER A 530 -32.77 -10.41 -32.01
C SER A 530 -33.65 -11.55 -31.53
N LEU A 531 -34.33 -11.39 -30.39
CA LEU A 531 -35.09 -12.48 -29.76
C LEU A 531 -36.33 -12.78 -30.60
N ALA A 532 -36.36 -13.96 -31.22
CA ALA A 532 -37.44 -14.38 -32.09
C ALA A 532 -38.45 -15.30 -31.37
N ARG A 533 -37.98 -16.14 -30.46
CA ARG A 533 -38.80 -17.18 -29.81
C ARG A 533 -38.40 -17.40 -28.35
N ILE A 534 -39.38 -17.46 -27.46
CA ILE A 534 -39.21 -17.96 -26.09
C ILE A 534 -40.20 -19.09 -25.82
N SER A 535 -39.70 -20.23 -25.33
CA SER A 535 -40.53 -21.31 -24.79
C SER A 535 -40.49 -21.31 -23.25
N LEU A 536 -41.65 -21.33 -22.60
CA LEU A 536 -41.78 -21.23 -21.14
C LEU A 536 -42.98 -22.02 -20.60
N PRO A 537 -43.01 -22.38 -19.30
CA PRO A 537 -44.18 -22.99 -18.68
C PRO A 537 -45.36 -22.01 -18.63
N GLY A 538 -46.58 -22.53 -18.77
CA GLY A 538 -47.81 -21.72 -18.74
C GLY A 538 -47.99 -20.87 -17.47
N THR A 539 -47.42 -21.32 -16.35
CA THR A 539 -47.42 -20.63 -15.05
C THR A 539 -46.74 -19.25 -15.08
N CYS A 540 -45.79 -19.03 -16.00
CA CYS A 540 -45.05 -17.78 -16.12
C CYS A 540 -45.72 -16.72 -17.03
N SER A 541 -46.85 -17.04 -17.65
CA SER A 541 -47.51 -16.21 -18.68
C SER A 541 -47.94 -14.80 -18.25
N GLY A 542 -48.16 -14.59 -16.95
CA GLY A 542 -48.60 -13.32 -16.35
C GLY A 542 -47.48 -12.48 -15.71
N GLN A 543 -46.22 -12.90 -15.82
CA GLN A 543 -45.10 -12.24 -15.13
C GLN A 543 -44.63 -10.98 -15.87
N ALA A 544 -44.20 -9.96 -15.14
CA ALA A 544 -43.85 -8.66 -15.69
C ALA A 544 -42.85 -8.74 -16.85
N GLY A 545 -41.77 -9.52 -16.69
CA GLY A 545 -40.77 -9.71 -17.75
C GLY A 545 -41.29 -10.39 -19.03
N ILE A 546 -42.38 -11.16 -18.96
CA ILE A 546 -43.04 -11.78 -20.11
C ILE A 546 -44.08 -10.85 -20.73
N LEU A 547 -44.82 -10.10 -19.91
CA LEU A 547 -45.80 -9.11 -20.39
C LEU A 547 -45.13 -8.05 -21.27
N GLU A 548 -43.91 -7.63 -20.91
CA GLU A 548 -43.11 -6.67 -21.68
C GLU A 548 -42.75 -7.16 -23.10
N LEU A 549 -42.77 -8.48 -23.35
CA LEU A 549 -42.44 -9.03 -24.66
C LEU A 549 -43.63 -9.11 -25.63
N ARG A 550 -44.87 -9.00 -25.12
CA ARG A 550 -46.07 -9.15 -25.96
C ARG A 550 -46.15 -8.10 -27.07
N ASP A 551 -45.54 -6.94 -26.86
CA ASP A 551 -45.52 -5.83 -27.81
C ASP A 551 -44.28 -5.82 -28.73
N THR A 552 -43.39 -6.82 -28.60
CA THR A 552 -42.07 -6.83 -29.29
C THR A 552 -41.99 -7.76 -30.50
N GLY A 553 -43.07 -8.50 -30.82
CA GLY A 553 -43.11 -9.44 -31.95
C GLY A 553 -42.47 -10.81 -31.69
N VAL A 554 -42.01 -11.07 -30.46
CA VAL A 554 -41.44 -12.34 -30.02
C VAL A 554 -42.51 -13.44 -29.98
N GLU A 555 -42.22 -14.61 -30.56
CA GLU A 555 -43.08 -15.79 -30.48
C GLU A 555 -43.01 -16.41 -29.06
N LEU A 556 -44.09 -16.30 -28.29
CA LEU A 556 -44.23 -16.90 -26.97
C LEU A 556 -44.89 -18.29 -27.08
N VAL A 557 -44.12 -19.35 -26.79
CA VAL A 557 -44.59 -20.74 -26.83
C VAL A 557 -44.78 -21.27 -25.42
N PHE A 558 -46.03 -21.46 -25.03
CA PHE A 558 -46.38 -22.01 -23.72
C PHE A 558 -46.43 -23.54 -23.75
N ARG A 559 -45.78 -24.18 -22.77
CA ARG A 559 -45.86 -25.63 -22.56
C ARG A 559 -46.84 -25.95 -21.44
N GLU A 560 -47.72 -26.91 -21.70
CA GLU A 560 -48.62 -27.47 -20.68
C GLU A 560 -47.81 -28.42 -19.77
N ILE A 561 -47.87 -28.18 -18.47
CA ILE A 561 -47.29 -29.09 -17.48
C ILE A 561 -48.25 -30.28 -17.40
N LEU A 562 -47.85 -31.44 -17.92
CA LEU A 562 -48.56 -32.68 -17.67
C LEU A 562 -48.39 -33.01 -16.18
N GLU A 563 -49.41 -32.73 -15.36
CA GLU A 563 -49.50 -33.30 -14.03
C GLU A 563 -49.59 -34.82 -14.19
N GLU A 564 -48.51 -35.55 -13.88
CA GLU A 564 -48.61 -36.98 -13.57
C GLU A 564 -49.46 -37.11 -12.30
N ARG A 565 -50.78 -37.21 -12.47
CA ARG A 565 -51.66 -37.70 -11.42
C ARG A 565 -51.37 -39.16 -11.16
N SER A 566 -50.62 -39.42 -10.11
CA SER A 566 -50.59 -40.71 -9.43
C SER A 566 -51.94 -40.95 -8.71
N ASP A 567 -52.99 -41.31 -9.46
CA ASP A 567 -54.26 -41.79 -8.91
C ASP A 567 -54.26 -43.33 -8.92
N GLU A 568 -53.42 -43.95 -8.07
CA GLU A 568 -53.45 -45.40 -7.79
C GLU A 568 -54.12 -45.73 -6.43
N ALA A 569 -54.91 -44.81 -5.88
CA ALA A 569 -55.61 -45.04 -4.60
C ALA A 569 -57.11 -44.73 -4.69
N GLN A 570 -57.82 -45.35 -5.65
CA GLN A 570 -59.27 -45.55 -5.56
C GLN A 570 -59.75 -46.65 -6.53
N LYS A 571 -59.45 -47.91 -6.21
CA LYS A 571 -60.26 -49.11 -6.54
C LYS A 571 -59.59 -50.36 -5.97
N MET A 572 -59.79 -50.60 -4.67
CA MET A 572 -60.04 -51.93 -4.12
C MET A 572 -60.61 -51.75 -2.71
N ASP A 573 -61.84 -52.25 -2.58
CA ASP A 573 -62.75 -52.39 -1.43
C ASP A 573 -63.42 -51.15 -0.79
#